data_AF-A0A2G9MD56-F1
#
_entry.id   AF-A0A2G9MD56-F1
#
_cell.length_a   1.000
_cell.length_b   1.000
_cell.length_c   1.000
_cell.angle_alpha   90.00
_cell.angle_beta   90.00
_cell.angle_gamma   90.00
#
_symmetry.space_group_name_H-M   'P 1'
#
loop_
_entity.id
_entity.type
_entity.pdbx_description
1 polymer ?
#
loop_
_entity_poly.entity_id
_entity_poly.type
_entity_poly.pdbx_seq_one_letter_code
_entity_poly.pdbx_strand_id
1 'polypeptide(L)'
;MILVALGAQVINVGPELQPLADTIQPFFGKLSVIVGGLFGLYIILIFVRIYYERKKVKLLRDIRYDLDHLNKYHSITHSRHRIGIVRKIFRLFRTFFSQRKVKKYNIKLGQEHTPSKK
;
A
#
# COMPACT_ATOMS: atom_id res chain seq x y z
N MET A 1 20.01 -4.16 17.01
CA MET A 1 19.13 -3.65 18.08
C MET A 1 18.84 -2.19 17.73
N ILE A 2 17.77 -1.95 16.97
CA ILE A 2 17.47 -0.62 16.42
C ILE A 2 16.70 0.16 17.48
N LEU A 3 17.33 1.24 17.94
CA LEU A 3 16.82 2.18 18.94
C LEU A 3 15.55 2.86 18.38
N VAL A 4 14.40 2.56 18.94
CA VAL A 4 13.14 3.26 18.66
C VAL A 4 13.20 4.60 19.40
N ALA A 5 13.79 5.60 18.76
CA ALA A 5 13.84 6.99 19.20
C ALA A 5 12.79 7.81 18.45
N LEU A 6 11.51 7.56 18.73
CA LEU A 6 10.40 8.41 18.29
C LEU A 6 9.35 8.45 19.39
N GLY A 7 9.24 9.56 20.13
CA GLY A 7 8.04 9.77 20.95
C GLY A 7 8.11 10.71 22.15
N ALA A 8 9.27 11.27 22.55
CA ALA A 8 9.30 12.26 23.63
C ALA A 8 9.31 13.68 23.04
N GLN A 9 8.17 14.13 22.49
CA GLN A 9 7.96 15.58 22.41
C GLN A 9 7.68 16.04 23.84
N VAL A 10 8.61 16.77 24.42
CA VAL A 10 8.42 17.46 25.71
C VAL A 10 7.31 18.48 25.48
N ILE A 11 6.10 18.12 25.87
CA ILE A 11 4.97 19.04 25.88
C ILE A 11 5.33 20.08 26.94
N ASN A 12 5.73 21.28 26.51
CA ASN A 12 6.05 22.38 27.41
C ASN A 12 4.73 22.99 27.91
N VAL A 13 3.99 22.21 28.70
CA VAL A 13 2.88 22.70 29.51
C VAL A 13 3.48 23.62 30.57
N GLY A 14 2.89 24.81 30.75
CA GLY A 14 3.36 25.78 31.72
C GLY A 14 3.54 25.18 33.12
N PRO A 15 4.38 25.78 33.98
CA PRO A 15 4.84 25.18 35.24
C PRO A 15 3.71 24.70 36.18
N GLU A 16 2.52 25.28 36.07
CA GLU A 16 1.36 24.88 36.87
C GLU A 16 0.69 23.56 36.44
N LEU A 17 0.89 23.15 35.19
CA LEU A 17 0.27 21.94 34.62
C LEU A 17 1.25 20.76 34.50
N GLN A 18 2.53 20.98 34.80
CA GLN A 18 3.56 19.93 34.88
C GLN A 18 3.18 18.75 35.81
N PRO A 19 2.69 18.94 37.05
CA PRO A 19 2.38 17.81 37.93
C PRO A 19 1.25 16.92 37.38
N LEU A 20 0.31 17.51 36.65
CA LEU A 20 -0.76 16.76 35.99
C LEU A 20 -0.24 15.96 34.80
N ALA A 21 0.67 16.54 34.01
CA ALA A 21 1.31 15.85 32.89
C ALA A 21 2.17 14.67 33.37
N ASP A 22 2.95 14.84 34.43
CA ASP A 22 3.80 13.80 35.00
C ASP A 22 2.98 12.61 35.52
N THR A 23 1.78 12.87 36.02
CA THR A 23 0.86 11.83 36.49
C THR A 23 0.27 11.02 35.33
N ILE A 24 0.00 11.66 34.18
CA ILE A 24 -0.72 11.04 33.06
C ILE A 24 0.25 10.37 32.05
N GLN A 25 1.47 10.87 31.91
CA GLN A 25 2.49 10.35 30.99
C GLN A 25 2.74 8.82 31.07
N PRO A 26 2.86 8.19 32.27
CA PRO A 26 3.10 6.74 32.34
C PRO A 26 1.92 5.90 31.83
N PHE A 27 0.70 6.43 31.87
CA PHE A 27 -0.48 5.75 31.32
C PHE A 27 -0.45 5.69 29.80
N PHE A 28 -0.07 6.79 29.14
CA PHE A 28 0.09 6.83 27.69
C PHE A 28 1.21 5.91 27.19
N GLY A 29 2.30 5.79 27.94
CA GLY A 29 3.37 4.83 27.63
C GLY A 29 2.86 3.38 27.61
N LYS A 30 2.10 2.97 28.64
CA LYS A 30 1.52 1.62 28.72
C LYS A 30 0.46 1.37 27.64
N LEU A 31 -0.40 2.37 27.39
CA LEU A 31 -1.40 2.30 26.33
C LEU A 31 -0.77 2.16 24.95
N SER A 32 0.30 2.91 24.67
CA SER A 32 1.02 2.83 23.39
C SER A 32 1.58 1.42 23.13
N VAL A 33 2.10 0.74 24.16
CA VAL A 33 2.58 -0.64 24.03
C VAL A 33 1.44 -1.61 23.71
N ILE A 34 0.30 -1.47 24.40
CA ILE A 34 -0.88 -2.33 24.14
C ILE A 34 -1.41 -2.10 22.73
N VAL A 35 -1.60 -0.83 22.34
CA VAL A 35 -2.10 -0.45 21.02
C VAL A 35 -1.13 -0.90 19.93
N GLY A 36 0.17 -0.70 20.13
CA GLY A 36 1.21 -1.14 19.20
C GLY A 36 1.25 -2.67 19.03
N GLY A 37 1.12 -3.42 20.13
CA GLY A 37 1.04 -4.88 20.10
C GLY A 37 -0.20 -5.38 19.36
N LEU A 38 -1.37 -4.81 19.67
CA LEU A 38 -2.64 -5.17 19.01
C LEU A 38 -2.61 -4.84 17.52
N PHE A 39 -2.05 -3.69 17.16
CA PHE A 39 -1.87 -3.26 15.77
C PHE A 39 -0.93 -4.19 15.01
N GLY A 40 0.19 -4.59 15.61
CA GLY A 40 1.13 -5.54 15.01
C GLY A 40 0.47 -6.90 14.74
N LEU A 41 -0.29 -7.42 15.73
CA LEU A 41 -1.04 -8.67 15.58
C LEU A 41 -2.08 -8.58 14.44
N TYR A 42 -2.79 -7.46 14.35
CA TYR A 42 -3.76 -7.22 13.29
C TYR A 42 -3.13 -7.24 11.89
N ILE A 43 -1.96 -6.62 11.73
CA ILE A 43 -1.20 -6.66 10.47
C ILE A 43 -0.81 -8.09 10.10
N ILE A 44 -0.35 -8.90 11.06
CA ILE A 44 0.01 -10.30 10.81
C ILE A 44 -1.21 -11.09 10.30
N LEU A 45 -2.38 -10.90 10.93
CA LEU A 45 -3.62 -11.54 10.48
C LEU A 45 -4.02 -11.11 9.06
N ILE A 46 -3.83 -9.84 8.71
CA ILE A 46 -4.04 -9.35 7.34
C ILE A 46 -3.12 -10.07 6.35
N PHE A 47 -1.82 -10.18 6.66
CA PHE A 47 -0.88 -10.88 5.78
C PHE A 47 -1.27 -12.35 5.57
N VAL A 48 -1.67 -13.04 6.65
CA VAL A 48 -2.14 -14.42 6.57
C VAL A 48 -3.39 -14.51 5.68
N ARG A 49 -4.37 -13.62 5.87
CA ARG A 49 -5.57 -13.57 5.02
C ARG A 49 -5.21 -13.41 3.54
N ILE A 50 -4.34 -12.45 3.22
CA ILE A 50 -3.89 -12.20 1.84
C ILE A 50 -3.19 -13.44 1.25
N TYR A 51 -2.35 -14.12 2.04
CA TYR A 51 -1.66 -15.32 1.60
C TYR A 51 -2.63 -16.45 1.25
N TYR A 52 -3.62 -16.71 2.10
CA TYR A 52 -4.64 -17.74 1.83
C TYR A 52 -5.51 -17.41 0.63
N GLU A 53 -5.92 -16.15 0.47
CA GLU A 53 -6.71 -15.73 -0.68
C GLU A 53 -5.94 -15.93 -1.99
N ARG A 54 -4.65 -15.59 -2.02
CA ARG A 54 -3.81 -15.80 -3.21
C ARG A 54 -3.71 -17.28 -3.59
N LYS A 55 -3.61 -18.18 -2.61
CA LYS A 55 -3.61 -19.63 -2.86
C LYS A 55 -4.95 -20.12 -3.42
N LYS A 56 -6.08 -19.68 -2.84
CA LYS A 56 -7.42 -20.04 -3.33
C LYS A 56 -7.65 -19.57 -4.77
N VAL A 57 -7.29 -18.32 -5.07
CA VAL A 57 -7.45 -17.76 -6.42
C VAL A 57 -6.58 -18.50 -7.44
N LYS A 58 -5.37 -18.93 -7.06
CA LYS A 58 -4.52 -19.75 -7.93
C LYS A 58 -5.18 -21.09 -8.24
N LEU A 59 -5.68 -21.80 -7.22
CA LEU A 59 -6.35 -23.08 -7.39
C LEU A 59 -7.59 -22.98 -8.30
N LEU A 60 -8.45 -21.97 -8.09
CA LEU A 60 -9.62 -21.75 -8.94
C LEU A 60 -9.23 -21.46 -10.39
N ARG A 61 -8.10 -20.77 -10.61
CA ARG A 61 -7.59 -20.48 -11.95
C ARG A 61 -7.07 -21.76 -12.63
N ASP A 62 -6.45 -22.65 -11.89
CA ASP A 62 -5.97 -23.93 -12.40
C ASP A 62 -7.17 -24.84 -12.77
N ILE A 63 -8.18 -24.95 -11.91
CA ILE A 63 -9.44 -25.67 -12.22
C ILE A 63 -10.13 -25.09 -13.46
N ARG A 64 -10.19 -23.76 -13.57
CA ARG A 64 -10.78 -23.11 -14.75
C ARG A 64 -9.97 -23.39 -16.01
N TYR A 65 -8.64 -23.46 -15.90
CA TYR A 65 -7.78 -23.81 -17.03
C TYR A 65 -8.03 -25.23 -17.50
N ASP A 66 -8.16 -26.19 -16.58
CA ASP A 66 -8.45 -27.58 -16.91
C ASP A 66 -9.83 -27.72 -17.56
N LEU A 67 -10.86 -27.08 -17.01
CA LEU A 67 -12.20 -27.04 -17.62
C LEU A 67 -12.20 -26.40 -19.01
N ASP A 68 -11.47 -25.30 -19.21
CA ASP A 68 -11.30 -24.69 -20.54
C ASP A 68 -10.45 -25.57 -21.48
N HIS A 69 -9.63 -26.49 -20.98
CA HIS A 69 -8.94 -27.47 -21.83
C HIS A 69 -9.90 -28.57 -22.27
N LEU A 70 -10.71 -29.10 -21.35
CA LEU A 70 -11.74 -30.11 -21.60
C LEU A 70 -12.86 -29.60 -22.52
N ASN A 71 -13.37 -28.38 -22.32
CA ASN A 71 -14.43 -27.81 -23.18
C ASN A 71 -13.99 -27.66 -24.65
N LYS A 72 -12.68 -27.55 -24.92
CA LYS A 72 -12.14 -27.35 -26.27
C LYS A 72 -12.40 -28.55 -27.18
N TYR A 73 -12.49 -29.73 -26.59
CA TYR A 73 -12.80 -30.96 -27.31
C TYR A 73 -14.31 -31.14 -27.52
N HIS A 74 -15.14 -30.47 -26.72
CA HIS A 74 -16.61 -30.59 -26.76
C HIS A 74 -17.33 -29.40 -27.43
N SER A 75 -16.60 -28.43 -28.02
CA SER A 75 -17.16 -27.29 -28.74
C SER A 75 -18.10 -26.38 -27.92
N ILE A 76 -17.95 -26.38 -26.59
CA ILE A 76 -18.78 -25.59 -25.68
C ILE A 76 -18.14 -24.19 -25.49
N THR A 77 -18.96 -23.13 -25.41
CA THR A 77 -18.50 -21.73 -25.39
C THR A 77 -17.43 -21.46 -24.31
N HIS A 78 -16.25 -20.98 -24.74
CA HIS A 78 -15.10 -20.76 -23.87
C HIS A 78 -15.01 -19.38 -23.22
N SER A 79 -14.54 -19.35 -21.96
CA SER A 79 -14.40 -18.14 -21.15
C SER A 79 -13.23 -17.23 -21.58
N ARG A 80 -12.26 -17.75 -22.34
CA ARG A 80 -11.03 -17.05 -22.79
C ARG A 80 -11.26 -15.79 -23.62
N HIS A 81 -12.44 -15.61 -24.23
CA HIS A 81 -12.70 -14.44 -25.09
C HIS A 81 -12.80 -13.11 -24.30
N ARG A 82 -13.29 -13.12 -23.05
CA ARG A 82 -13.46 -11.89 -22.26
C ARG A 82 -12.15 -11.30 -21.67
N ILE A 83 -11.13 -12.13 -21.40
CA ILE A 83 -9.88 -11.68 -20.76
C ILE A 83 -9.04 -10.77 -21.68
N GLY A 84 -9.15 -10.94 -23.00
CA GLY A 84 -8.47 -10.08 -23.97
C GLY A 84 -8.92 -8.62 -23.92
N ILE A 85 -10.21 -8.38 -23.64
CA ILE A 85 -10.82 -7.05 -23.62
C ILE A 85 -10.37 -6.28 -22.37
N VAL A 86 -10.37 -6.93 -21.20
CA VAL A 86 -9.93 -6.31 -19.94
C VAL A 86 -8.45 -5.90 -19.99
N ARG A 87 -7.59 -6.73 -20.61
CA ARG A 87 -6.18 -6.38 -20.82
C ARG A 87 -5.99 -5.17 -21.74
N LYS A 88 -6.83 -4.99 -22.76
CA LYS A 88 -6.79 -3.80 -23.63
C LYS A 88 -7.20 -2.53 -22.86
N ILE A 89 -8.27 -2.60 -22.07
CA ILE A 89 -8.75 -1.48 -21.25
C ILE A 89 -7.70 -1.10 -20.19
N PHE A 90 -7.09 -2.08 -19.52
CA PHE A 90 -6.08 -1.81 -18.50
C PHE A 90 -4.80 -1.16 -19.07
N ARG A 91 -4.41 -1.50 -20.31
CA ARG A 91 -3.29 -0.83 -21.00
C ARG A 91 -3.59 0.64 -21.25
N LEU A 92 -4.79 0.96 -21.74
CA LEU A 92 -5.22 2.35 -21.95
C LEU A 92 -5.18 3.17 -20.65
N PHE A 93 -5.65 2.57 -19.55
CA PHE A 93 -5.67 3.24 -18.25
C PHE A 93 -4.25 3.50 -17.72
N ARG A 94 -3.32 2.55 -17.88
CA ARG A 94 -1.92 2.71 -17.45
C ARG A 94 -1.21 3.85 -18.19
N THR A 95 -1.45 4.00 -19.49
CA THR A 95 -0.85 5.09 -20.29
C THR A 95 -1.37 6.45 -19.84
N PHE A 96 -2.65 6.54 -19.47
CA PHE A 96 -3.27 7.78 -18.99
C PHE A 96 -2.65 8.28 -17.67
N PHE A 97 -2.29 7.38 -16.76
CA PHE A 97 -1.64 7.75 -15.49
C PHE A 97 -0.15 8.06 -15.64
N SER A 98 0.56 7.45 -16.60
CA SER A 98 1.99 7.72 -16.84
C SER A 98 2.26 9.14 -17.36
N GLN A 99 1.31 9.76 -18.07
CA GLN A 99 1.50 11.12 -18.59
C GLN A 99 1.55 12.21 -17.50
N ARG A 100 0.99 11.96 -16.30
CA ARG A 100 1.03 12.95 -15.20
C ARG A 100 2.42 13.11 -14.55
N LYS A 101 3.34 12.14 -14.71
CA LYS A 101 4.68 12.20 -14.10
C LYS A 101 5.73 12.92 -14.94
N VAL A 102 5.57 12.96 -16.27
CA VAL A 102 6.59 13.52 -17.18
C VAL A 102 6.61 15.06 -17.18
N LYS A 103 5.47 15.72 -16.92
CA LYS A 103 5.44 17.20 -16.81
C LYS A 103 6.30 17.77 -15.68
N LYS A 104 6.58 17.00 -14.61
CA LYS A 104 7.35 17.49 -13.46
C LYS A 104 8.87 17.56 -13.71
N TYR A 105 9.38 16.82 -14.70
CA TYR A 105 10.82 16.82 -15.04
C TYR A 105 11.21 17.93 -16.03
N ASN A 106 10.36 18.23 -17.02
CA ASN A 106 10.63 19.31 -17.98
C ASN A 106 10.57 20.72 -17.36
N ILE A 107 9.78 20.92 -16.29
CA ILE A 107 9.73 22.21 -15.59
C ILE A 107 11.01 22.45 -14.76
N LYS A 108 11.67 21.38 -14.28
CA LYS A 108 12.88 21.50 -13.45
C LYS A 108 14.14 21.79 -14.27
N LEU A 109 14.22 21.26 -15.51
CA LEU A 109 15.34 21.57 -16.42
C LEU A 109 15.27 22.99 -17.02
N GLY A 110 14.10 23.62 -17.07
CA GLY A 110 13.94 24.97 -17.62
C GLY A 110 14.40 26.11 -16.71
N GLN A 111 14.74 25.84 -15.44
CA GLN A 111 15.10 26.87 -14.46
C GLN A 111 16.59 26.95 -14.12
N GLU A 112 17.46 26.08 -14.67
CA GLU A 112 18.91 26.12 -14.40
C GLU A 112 19.73 26.90 -15.44
N HIS A 113 19.13 27.40 -16.52
CA HIS A 113 19.82 28.17 -17.55
C HIS A 113 19.30 29.61 -17.67
N THR A 114 19.54 30.44 -16.66
CA THR A 114 19.64 31.89 -16.84
C THR A 114 21.06 32.34 -16.47
N PRO A 115 21.94 32.63 -17.44
CA PRO A 115 23.26 33.15 -17.13
C PRO A 115 23.13 34.57 -16.56
N SER A 116 23.68 34.73 -15.36
CA SER A 116 23.90 36.01 -14.69
C SER A 116 24.76 36.92 -15.58
N LYS A 117 24.16 38.00 -16.10
CA LYS A 117 24.90 39.09 -16.73
C LYS A 117 25.55 39.94 -15.65
N LYS A 118 26.88 40.00 -15.68
CA LYS A 118 27.69 41.08 -15.08
C LYS A 118 27.62 42.33 -15.95
#